data_AF-A0AAI9X634-F1
#
_entry.id   AF-A0AAI9X634-F1
#
_cell.length_a   1.000
_cell.length_b   1.000
_cell.length_c   1.000
_cell.angle_alpha   90.00
_cell.angle_beta   90.00
_cell.angle_gamma   90.00
#
_symmetry.space_group_name_H-M   'P 1'
#
loop_
_entity.id
_entity.type
_entity.pdbx_description
1 polymer ?
#
loop_
_entity_poly.entity_id
_entity_poly.type
_entity_poly.pdbx_seq_one_letter_code
_entity_poly.pdbx_strand_id
1 'polypeptide(L)'
;MADSRTLYLSSMWSLEDRGISEFRDKLKELNPGASIKVQYQPDKHFLIVTGQFDDEFDVEITSLFATYIEEHRNDDLLEMPRFQQLRTSKYFDPNPLLDYGSDAQPGAETLVEEIMPTQPTSDGPVVKFWYPSQVGLGPISYDSGPLLRRISEMTGTQIAVQRARGLRISAQHMDNIEEAMDILDSLEECLV
;
A
#
# COMPACT_ATOMS: atom_id res chain seq x y z
N MET A 1 12.18 -27.61 -3.81
CA MET A 1 11.23 -28.52 -4.47
C MET A 1 10.03 -27.66 -4.83
N ALA A 2 9.53 -27.72 -6.06
CA ALA A 2 8.39 -26.90 -6.46
C ALA A 2 7.12 -27.46 -5.80
N ASP A 3 6.40 -26.60 -5.08
CA ASP A 3 5.16 -26.93 -4.39
C ASP A 3 3.97 -26.25 -5.08
N SER A 4 2.77 -26.79 -4.88
CA SER A 4 1.54 -26.13 -5.30
C SER A 4 1.30 -24.89 -4.46
N ARG A 5 1.44 -23.71 -5.05
CA ARG A 5 1.40 -22.43 -4.34
C ARG A 5 0.48 -21.42 -4.98
N THR A 6 0.04 -20.47 -4.17
CA THR A 6 -0.73 -19.29 -4.60
C THR A 6 -0.16 -18.05 -3.92
N LEU A 7 0.32 -17.12 -4.73
CA LEU A 7 0.83 -15.82 -4.31
C LEU A 7 -0.22 -14.74 -4.60
N TYR A 8 -0.47 -13.89 -3.61
CA TYR A 8 -1.36 -12.74 -3.72
C TYR A 8 -0.53 -11.47 -3.67
N LEU A 9 -0.52 -10.74 -4.77
CA LEU A 9 0.23 -9.49 -4.92
C LEU A 9 -0.75 -8.32 -4.92
N SER A 10 -0.41 -7.28 -4.15
CA SER A 10 -1.16 -6.03 -4.06
C SER A 10 -0.20 -4.87 -4.22
N SER A 11 -0.65 -3.77 -4.81
CA SER A 11 0.13 -2.54 -4.88
C SER A 11 -0.76 -1.31 -4.78
N MET A 12 -0.13 -0.12 -4.84
CA MET A 12 -0.82 1.16 -4.94
C MET A 12 -1.41 1.43 -6.33
N TRP A 13 -1.25 0.49 -7.27
CA TRP A 13 -1.62 0.61 -8.67
C TRP A 13 -2.55 -0.56 -9.06
N SER A 14 -3.69 -0.26 -9.67
CA SER A 14 -4.50 -1.28 -10.34
C SER A 14 -3.87 -1.66 -11.67
N LEU A 15 -3.91 -2.95 -12.01
CA LEU A 15 -3.53 -3.40 -13.34
C LEU A 15 -4.69 -3.30 -14.32
N GLU A 16 -4.37 -2.91 -15.53
CA GLU A 16 -5.25 -2.94 -16.69
C GLU A 16 -5.04 -4.24 -17.49
N ASP A 17 -5.99 -4.60 -18.37
CA ASP A 17 -5.97 -5.85 -19.15
C ASP A 17 -4.66 -6.06 -19.94
N ARG A 18 -4.10 -4.97 -20.49
CA ARG A 18 -2.80 -4.98 -21.18
C ARG A 18 -1.67 -5.35 -20.22
N GLY A 19 -1.62 -4.71 -19.05
CA GLY A 19 -0.61 -4.96 -18.03
C GLY A 19 -0.65 -6.41 -17.51
N ILE A 20 -1.85 -6.96 -17.32
CA ILE A 20 -2.03 -8.36 -16.90
C ILE A 20 -1.48 -9.34 -17.95
N SER A 21 -1.75 -9.06 -19.22
CA SER A 21 -1.35 -9.93 -20.33
C SER A 21 0.17 -9.92 -20.52
N GLU A 22 0.77 -8.72 -20.56
CA GLU A 22 2.22 -8.55 -20.68
C GLU A 22 2.97 -9.14 -19.47
N PHE A 23 2.48 -8.90 -18.25
CA PHE A 23 3.07 -9.48 -17.04
C PHE A 23 3.02 -11.01 -17.03
N ARG A 24 1.90 -11.60 -17.49
CA ARG A 24 1.78 -13.05 -17.64
C ARG A 24 2.82 -13.60 -18.60
N ASP A 25 3.11 -12.90 -19.69
CA ASP A 25 4.10 -13.37 -20.67
C ASP A 25 5.53 -13.23 -20.12
N LYS A 26 5.86 -12.13 -19.42
CA LYS A 26 7.13 -11.99 -18.69
C LYS A 26 7.33 -13.11 -17.65
N LEU A 27 6.28 -13.51 -16.93
CA LEU A 27 6.35 -14.63 -15.97
C LEU A 27 6.64 -15.97 -16.64
N LYS A 28 6.07 -16.22 -17.83
CA LYS A 28 6.38 -17.44 -18.60
C LYS A 28 7.81 -17.43 -19.14
N GLU A 29 8.31 -16.26 -19.55
CA GLU A 29 9.71 -16.12 -19.98
C GLU A 29 10.69 -16.37 -18.84
N LEU A 30 10.35 -15.88 -17.65
CA LEU A 30 11.14 -16.06 -16.43
C LEU A 30 11.24 -17.55 -16.04
N ASN A 31 10.15 -18.33 -16.20
CA ASN A 31 10.19 -19.78 -15.99
C ASN A 31 9.30 -20.53 -17.00
N PRO A 32 9.85 -20.89 -18.17
CA PRO A 32 9.09 -21.54 -19.24
C PRO A 32 8.57 -22.95 -18.88
N GLY A 33 9.15 -23.57 -17.86
CA GLY A 33 8.76 -24.90 -17.38
C GLY A 33 7.67 -24.89 -16.31
N ALA A 34 7.36 -23.73 -15.72
CA ALA A 34 6.42 -23.63 -14.63
C ALA A 34 4.97 -23.55 -15.12
N SER A 35 4.10 -24.40 -14.57
CA SER A 35 2.66 -24.34 -14.81
C SER A 35 2.06 -23.22 -13.95
N ILE A 36 2.03 -22.00 -14.49
CA ILE A 36 1.60 -20.79 -13.78
C ILE A 36 0.31 -20.24 -14.40
N LYS A 37 -0.65 -19.91 -13.54
CA LYS A 37 -1.90 -19.21 -13.88
C LYS A 37 -1.90 -17.85 -13.20
N VAL A 38 -2.13 -16.80 -13.99
CA VAL A 38 -2.24 -15.41 -13.52
C VAL A 38 -3.67 -14.93 -13.66
N GLN A 39 -4.26 -14.46 -12.55
CA GLN A 39 -5.61 -13.89 -12.50
C GLN A 39 -5.57 -12.55 -11.76
N TYR A 40 -6.35 -11.57 -12.20
CA TYR A 40 -6.49 -10.31 -11.49
C TYR A 40 -7.91 -10.18 -10.95
N GLN A 41 -8.05 -9.73 -9.70
CA GLN A 41 -9.33 -9.43 -9.05
C GLN A 41 -9.48 -7.90 -8.95
N PRO A 42 -10.21 -7.24 -9.88
CA PRO A 42 -10.30 -5.78 -9.93
C PRO A 42 -10.96 -5.16 -8.70
N ASP A 43 -11.89 -5.88 -8.05
CA ASP A 43 -12.61 -5.43 -6.85
C ASP A 43 -11.71 -5.35 -5.60
N LYS A 44 -10.66 -6.18 -5.55
CA LYS A 44 -9.72 -6.23 -4.43
C LYS A 44 -8.34 -5.69 -4.78
N HIS A 45 -8.09 -5.40 -6.06
CA HIS A 45 -6.80 -5.00 -6.60
C HIS A 45 -5.68 -6.02 -6.31
N PHE A 46 -6.02 -7.31 -6.38
CA PHE A 46 -5.07 -8.40 -6.21
C PHE A 46 -4.72 -9.07 -7.52
N LEU A 47 -3.42 -9.21 -7.77
CA LEU A 47 -2.88 -10.12 -8.78
C LEU A 47 -2.56 -11.46 -8.10
N ILE A 48 -3.20 -12.51 -8.59
CA ILE A 48 -3.12 -13.86 -8.05
C ILE A 48 -2.31 -14.71 -9.02
N VAL A 49 -1.20 -15.23 -8.53
CA VAL A 49 -0.31 -16.14 -9.27
C VAL A 49 -0.41 -17.51 -8.61
N THR A 50 -0.98 -18.48 -9.32
CA THR A 50 -1.12 -19.87 -8.84
C THR A 50 -0.30 -20.79 -9.70
N GLY A 51 0.48 -21.70 -9.11
CA GLY A 51 1.30 -22.63 -9.89
C GLY A 51 2.13 -23.58 -9.06
N GLN A 52 3.07 -24.24 -9.74
CA GLN A 52 4.11 -25.08 -9.12
C GLN A 52 5.43 -24.31 -9.14
N PHE A 53 5.85 -23.80 -7.99
CA PHE A 53 7.10 -23.05 -7.84
C PHE A 53 7.60 -23.09 -6.40
N ASP A 54 8.84 -22.67 -6.15
CA ASP A 54 9.48 -22.65 -4.83
C ASP A 54 9.61 -21.24 -4.25
N ASP A 55 10.18 -21.13 -3.04
CA ASP A 55 10.35 -19.87 -2.32
C ASP A 55 11.25 -18.86 -3.06
N GLU A 56 12.23 -19.36 -3.83
CA GLU A 56 13.12 -18.50 -4.62
C GLU A 56 12.32 -17.81 -5.74
N PHE A 57 11.49 -18.57 -6.44
CA PHE A 57 10.64 -18.04 -7.49
C PHE A 57 9.56 -17.08 -6.96
N ASP A 58 9.09 -17.24 -5.72
CA ASP A 58 8.18 -16.27 -5.07
C ASP A 58 8.80 -14.86 -4.98
N VAL A 59 10.09 -14.80 -4.63
CA VAL A 59 10.85 -13.53 -4.59
C VAL A 59 11.01 -12.96 -6.00
N GLU A 60 11.30 -13.80 -6.99
CA GLU A 60 11.43 -13.36 -8.37
C GLU A 60 10.11 -12.83 -8.94
N ILE A 61 8.99 -13.49 -8.68
CA ILE A 61 7.64 -13.02 -9.07
C ILE A 61 7.38 -11.64 -8.46
N THR A 62 7.67 -11.48 -7.16
CA THR A 62 7.43 -10.23 -6.43
C THR A 62 8.32 -9.10 -6.96
N SER A 63 9.59 -9.39 -7.21
CA SER A 63 10.57 -8.45 -7.78
C SER A 63 10.20 -8.04 -9.20
N LEU A 64 9.79 -9.00 -10.04
CA LEU A 64 9.31 -8.74 -11.39
C LEU A 64 8.07 -7.84 -11.35
N PHE A 65 7.13 -8.09 -10.44
CA PHE A 65 5.92 -7.29 -10.32
C PHE A 65 6.20 -5.86 -9.89
N ALA A 66 7.07 -5.67 -8.89
CA ALA A 66 7.48 -4.33 -8.46
C ALA A 66 8.21 -3.57 -9.57
N THR A 67 9.16 -4.22 -10.26
CA THR A 67 9.89 -3.62 -11.38
C THR A 67 8.96 -3.24 -12.52
N TYR A 68 8.02 -4.11 -12.88
CA TYR A 68 7.06 -3.87 -13.94
C TYR A 68 6.13 -2.70 -13.64
N ILE A 69 5.73 -2.50 -12.38
CA ILE A 69 5.02 -1.28 -11.95
C ILE A 69 5.90 -0.04 -12.13
N GLU A 70 7.13 -0.07 -11.65
CA GLU A 70 8.03 1.09 -11.71
C GLU A 70 8.35 1.53 -13.15
N GLU A 71 8.50 0.57 -14.06
CA GLU A 71 8.72 0.80 -15.49
C GLU A 71 7.53 1.51 -16.16
N HIS A 72 6.31 1.21 -15.71
CA HIS A 72 5.08 1.58 -16.42
C HIS A 72 4.13 2.51 -15.65
N ARG A 73 4.43 2.86 -14.40
CA ARG A 73 3.60 3.77 -13.59
C ARG A 73 3.48 5.18 -14.18
N ASN A 74 4.45 5.56 -15.01
CA ASN A 74 4.53 6.85 -15.70
C ASN A 74 4.27 6.70 -17.20
N ASP A 75 3.67 5.58 -17.64
CA ASP A 75 3.29 5.40 -19.03
C ASP A 75 2.41 6.58 -19.48
N ASP A 76 2.68 7.06 -20.69
CA ASP A 76 2.02 8.24 -21.25
C ASP A 76 0.50 8.01 -21.36
N LEU A 77 -0.31 8.97 -20.91
CA LEU A 77 -1.78 8.87 -20.83
C LEU A 77 -2.46 8.76 -22.21
N LEU A 78 -1.70 9.00 -23.28
CA LEU A 78 -2.14 8.88 -24.67
C LEU A 78 -2.13 7.42 -25.16
N GLU A 79 -1.41 6.52 -24.49
CA GLU A 79 -1.52 5.08 -24.72
C GLU A 79 -2.53 4.44 -23.76
N MET A 80 -3.01 3.24 -24.09
CA MET A 80 -3.82 2.46 -23.16
C MET A 80 -2.95 2.06 -21.96
N PRO A 81 -3.23 2.58 -20.75
CA PRO A 81 -2.34 2.44 -19.61
C PRO A 81 -2.26 0.98 -19.17
N ARG A 82 -1.11 0.56 -18.67
CA ARG A 82 -0.92 -0.78 -18.07
C ARG A 82 -1.32 -0.79 -16.59
N PHE A 83 -1.21 0.39 -15.97
CA PHE A 83 -1.49 0.61 -14.57
C PHE A 83 -2.27 1.90 -14.37
N GLN A 84 -3.13 1.91 -13.36
CA GLN A 84 -3.80 3.12 -12.90
C GLN A 84 -3.57 3.28 -11.39
N GLN A 85 -3.21 4.47 -10.93
CA GLN A 85 -3.03 4.72 -9.50
C GLN A 85 -4.37 4.58 -8.78
N LEU A 86 -4.40 3.79 -7.71
CA LEU A 86 -5.62 3.62 -6.92
C LEU A 86 -6.02 4.96 -6.29
N ARG A 87 -7.31 5.31 -6.33
CA ARG A 87 -7.80 6.58 -5.76
C ARG A 87 -7.44 6.74 -4.28
N THR A 88 -7.37 5.64 -3.53
CA THR A 88 -6.99 5.63 -2.11
C THR A 88 -5.49 5.75 -1.86
N SER A 89 -4.65 5.61 -2.89
CA SER A 89 -3.18 5.61 -2.77
C SER A 89 -2.54 6.95 -3.15
N LYS A 90 -3.30 7.90 -3.72
CA LYS A 90 -2.84 9.27 -4.05
C LYS A 90 -2.18 10.03 -2.88
N TYR A 91 -2.49 9.67 -1.63
CA TYR A 91 -1.91 10.30 -0.43
C TYR A 91 -0.53 9.74 -0.03
N PHE A 92 -0.05 8.71 -0.73
CA PHE A 92 1.21 8.01 -0.43
C PHE A 92 2.24 8.15 -1.57
N ASP A 93 1.98 9.02 -2.55
CA ASP A 93 2.92 9.25 -3.65
C ASP A 93 4.10 10.12 -3.18
N PRO A 94 5.36 9.63 -3.18
CA PRO A 94 6.52 10.44 -2.87
C PRO A 94 6.82 11.50 -3.94
N ASN A 95 6.23 11.40 -5.13
CA ASN A 95 6.32 12.38 -6.22
C ASN A 95 4.92 12.67 -6.78
N PRO A 96 4.11 13.48 -6.09
CA PRO A 96 2.77 13.80 -6.57
C PRO A 96 2.89 14.54 -7.91
N LEU A 97 2.55 13.87 -9.01
CA LEU A 97 2.32 14.56 -10.27
C LEU A 97 1.09 15.46 -10.08
N LEU A 98 1.31 16.77 -10.18
CA LEU A 98 0.27 17.78 -10.18
C LEU A 98 -0.70 17.47 -11.33
N ASP A 99 -1.89 17.01 -10.98
CA ASP A 99 -2.99 16.74 -11.90
C ASP A 99 -3.42 18.07 -12.54
N TYR A 100 -2.89 18.37 -13.73
CA TYR A 100 -3.24 19.55 -14.51
C TYR A 100 -4.48 19.21 -15.36
N GLY A 101 -5.62 19.76 -14.97
CA GLY A 101 -6.75 20.02 -15.86
C GLY A 101 -7.79 18.91 -15.97
N SER A 102 -8.91 19.09 -15.24
CA SER A 102 -10.21 18.69 -15.77
C SER A 102 -11.15 19.88 -15.64
N ASP A 103 -11.31 20.56 -16.77
CA ASP A 103 -12.19 21.71 -16.98
C ASP A 103 -13.62 21.20 -17.28
N ALA A 104 -14.58 21.51 -16.40
CA ALA A 104 -16.02 21.70 -16.71
C ALA A 104 -16.83 22.09 -15.44
N GLN A 105 -16.69 23.37 -15.03
CA GLN A 105 -17.70 24.40 -14.63
C GLN A 105 -19.02 24.05 -13.87
N PRO A 106 -19.72 25.04 -13.26
CA PRO A 106 -19.26 26.21 -12.49
C PRO A 106 -20.09 26.45 -11.21
N GLY A 107 -19.53 27.15 -10.22
CA GLY A 107 -20.34 27.65 -9.10
C GLY A 107 -19.57 28.41 -8.03
N ALA A 108 -19.68 29.74 -8.10
CA ALA A 108 -19.29 30.74 -7.11
C ALA A 108 -17.79 31.05 -6.97
N GLU A 109 -17.42 32.07 -7.73
CA GLU A 109 -16.25 32.93 -7.60
C GLU A 109 -16.10 33.46 -6.17
N THR A 110 -14.89 33.39 -5.60
CA THR A 110 -14.39 34.46 -4.74
C THR A 110 -12.88 34.55 -4.93
N LEU A 111 -12.49 35.59 -5.66
CA LEU A 111 -11.10 36.02 -5.83
C LEU A 111 -10.51 36.38 -4.47
N VAL A 112 -9.41 35.74 -4.08
CA VAL A 112 -8.41 36.37 -3.20
C VAL A 112 -7.02 35.93 -3.69
N GLU A 113 -6.13 36.92 -3.70
CA GLU A 113 -4.88 37.06 -4.42
C GLU A 113 -3.82 35.97 -4.17
N GLU A 114 -2.88 35.90 -5.13
CA GLU A 114 -1.55 35.32 -5.02
C GLU A 114 -0.96 35.45 -3.61
N ILE A 115 -0.78 34.32 -2.92
CA ILE A 115 0.16 34.24 -1.81
C ILE A 115 1.18 33.16 -2.18
N MET A 116 2.40 33.64 -2.45
CA MET A 116 3.65 32.90 -2.48
C MET A 116 3.76 31.90 -1.30
N PRO A 117 4.57 30.84 -1.43
CA PRO A 117 4.49 29.67 -0.55
C PRO A 117 4.81 30.04 0.90
N THR A 118 3.79 30.14 1.74
CA THR A 118 3.98 30.16 3.20
C THR A 118 4.41 28.79 3.66
N GLN A 119 5.55 28.74 4.36
CA GLN A 119 6.07 27.59 5.09
C GLN A 119 4.96 26.80 5.78
N PRO A 120 5.01 25.46 5.79
CA PRO A 120 4.03 24.66 6.51
C PRO A 120 4.14 24.99 8.00
N THR A 121 3.12 25.64 8.54
CA THR A 121 2.96 25.79 9.98
C THR A 121 2.57 24.42 10.52
N SER A 122 3.54 23.76 11.12
CA SER A 122 3.40 22.48 11.82
C SER A 122 2.51 22.69 13.04
N ASP A 123 1.21 22.42 12.91
CA ASP A 123 0.27 22.33 14.05
C ASP A 123 -0.78 21.21 13.86
N GLY A 124 -0.51 20.25 12.97
CA GLY A 124 -1.29 19.02 12.84
C GLY A 124 -0.71 17.90 13.71
N PRO A 125 -1.54 16.99 14.27
CA PRO A 125 -1.02 15.82 14.96
C PRO A 125 -0.16 14.99 13.99
N VAL A 126 1.01 14.60 14.45
CA VAL A 126 1.90 13.68 13.75
C VAL A 126 1.19 12.34 13.60
N VAL A 127 1.30 11.72 12.43
CA VAL A 127 0.63 10.45 12.12
C VAL A 127 1.67 9.46 11.59
N LYS A 128 1.69 8.25 12.13
CA LYS A 128 2.42 7.11 11.57
C LYS A 128 1.55 5.86 11.49
N PHE A 129 2.01 4.92 10.68
CA PHE A 129 1.41 3.61 10.55
C PHE A 129 2.36 2.55 11.09
N TRP A 130 1.82 1.65 11.90
CA TRP A 130 2.50 0.48 12.43
C TRP A 130 1.96 -0.76 11.71
N TYR A 131 2.86 -1.63 11.28
CA TYR A 131 2.56 -2.82 10.52
C TYR A 131 3.16 -4.04 11.23
N PRO A 132 2.39 -5.12 11.43
CA PRO A 132 2.92 -6.36 12.00
C PRO A 132 3.95 -6.99 11.06
N SER A 133 4.98 -7.60 11.63
CA SER A 133 6.01 -8.35 10.91
C SER A 133 5.51 -9.65 10.29
N GLN A 134 4.44 -10.25 10.83
CA GLN A 134 3.76 -11.40 10.24
C GLN A 134 2.54 -11.00 9.40
N VAL A 135 2.17 -11.82 8.41
CA VAL A 135 1.09 -11.51 7.45
C VAL A 135 -0.25 -11.38 8.18
N GLY A 136 -0.69 -10.13 8.37
CA GLY A 136 -1.95 -9.76 9.02
C GLY A 136 -1.77 -9.38 10.49
N LEU A 137 -2.73 -8.63 11.02
CA LEU A 137 -2.71 -8.13 12.41
C LEU A 137 -2.76 -9.22 13.51
N GLY A 138 -2.71 -10.53 13.17
CA GLY A 138 -2.67 -11.62 14.14
C GLY A 138 -3.72 -11.50 15.28
N PRO A 139 -3.39 -11.91 16.51
CA PRO A 139 -4.21 -11.69 17.72
C PRO A 139 -4.53 -10.21 18.01
N ILE A 140 -3.81 -9.28 17.37
CA ILE A 140 -3.98 -7.83 17.49
C ILE A 140 -5.12 -7.32 16.56
N SER A 141 -5.76 -8.17 15.74
CA SER A 141 -6.71 -7.71 14.72
C SER A 141 -8.20 -7.61 15.11
N TYR A 142 -8.67 -8.42 16.06
CA TYR A 142 -10.12 -8.57 16.30
C TYR A 142 -10.54 -8.41 17.78
N ASP A 143 -9.74 -8.90 18.73
CA ASP A 143 -10.05 -8.85 20.18
C ASP A 143 -9.15 -7.91 21.00
N SER A 144 -8.27 -7.15 20.34
CA SER A 144 -7.26 -6.30 20.97
C SER A 144 -7.73 -4.89 21.33
N GLY A 145 -8.99 -4.54 21.08
CA GLY A 145 -9.55 -3.22 21.36
C GLY A 145 -9.23 -2.69 22.77
N PRO A 146 -9.34 -3.49 23.84
CA PRO A 146 -8.94 -3.08 25.19
C PRO A 146 -7.44 -2.82 25.35
N LEU A 147 -6.59 -3.61 24.69
CA LEU A 147 -5.14 -3.49 24.74
C LEU A 147 -4.67 -2.24 23.96
N LEU A 148 -5.19 -2.02 22.75
CA LEU A 148 -4.89 -0.83 21.95
C LEU A 148 -5.36 0.44 22.64
N ARG A 149 -6.52 0.41 23.31
CA ARG A 149 -6.99 1.53 24.13
C ARG A 149 -6.03 1.82 25.28
N ARG A 150 -5.51 0.80 25.95
CA ARG A 150 -4.55 0.96 27.04
C ARG A 150 -3.22 1.55 26.57
N ILE A 151 -2.71 1.11 25.42
CA ILE A 151 -1.49 1.67 24.82
C ILE A 151 -1.71 3.14 24.42
N SER A 152 -2.85 3.44 23.82
CA SER A 152 -3.29 4.80 23.45
C SER A 152 -3.33 5.74 24.67
N GLU A 153 -3.89 5.27 25.80
CA GLU A 153 -3.92 6.02 27.06
C GLU A 153 -2.53 6.21 27.68
N MET A 154 -1.68 5.16 27.66
CA MET A 154 -0.34 5.20 28.25
C MET A 154 0.60 6.15 27.52
N THR A 155 0.53 6.17 26.19
CA THR A 155 1.46 6.92 25.32
C THR A 155 0.91 8.28 24.90
N GLY A 156 -0.32 8.63 25.29
CA GLY A 156 -0.97 9.85 24.82
C GLY A 156 -1.12 9.89 23.29
N THR A 157 -1.35 8.72 22.68
CA THR A 157 -1.57 8.57 21.24
C THR A 157 -3.03 8.23 20.97
N GLN A 158 -3.46 8.39 19.72
CA GLN A 158 -4.72 7.87 19.23
C GLN A 158 -4.43 6.73 18.24
N ILE A 159 -4.88 5.53 18.59
CA ILE A 159 -4.61 4.31 17.82
C ILE A 159 -5.91 3.82 17.19
N ALA A 160 -5.92 3.69 15.86
CA ALA A 160 -7.07 3.21 15.10
C ALA A 160 -6.68 2.00 14.24
N VAL A 161 -7.46 0.93 14.32
CA VAL A 161 -7.29 -0.26 13.47
C VAL A 161 -7.71 0.08 12.05
N GLN A 162 -6.78 -0.07 11.10
CA GLN A 162 -7.04 0.18 9.68
C GLN A 162 -7.19 -1.13 8.89
N ARG A 163 -8.12 -1.99 9.34
CA ARG A 163 -8.44 -3.31 8.74
C ARG A 163 -7.16 -4.10 8.39
N ALA A 164 -7.01 -4.54 7.14
CA ALA A 164 -5.86 -5.32 6.67
C ALA A 164 -4.54 -4.52 6.59
N ARG A 165 -4.55 -3.22 6.91
CA ARG A 165 -3.42 -2.29 6.71
C ARG A 165 -2.67 -1.93 8.01
N GLY A 166 -2.90 -2.64 9.11
CA GLY A 166 -2.19 -2.36 10.37
C GLY A 166 -2.88 -1.33 11.26
N LEU A 167 -2.10 -0.62 12.08
CA LEU A 167 -2.57 0.39 13.04
C LEU A 167 -2.15 1.79 12.60
N ARG A 168 -3.09 2.74 12.64
CA ARG A 168 -2.80 4.17 12.50
C ARG A 168 -2.60 4.77 13.89
N ILE A 169 -1.46 5.39 14.13
CA ILE A 169 -1.08 6.03 15.40
C ILE A 169 -0.93 7.52 15.15
N SER A 170 -1.57 8.36 15.97
CA SER A 170 -1.41 9.81 15.88
C SER A 170 -1.24 10.47 17.24
N ALA A 171 -0.37 11.48 17.34
CA ALA A 171 -0.11 12.22 18.55
C ALA A 171 0.40 13.64 18.25
N GLN A 172 0.43 14.51 19.26
CA GLN A 172 1.00 15.85 19.09
C GLN A 172 2.53 15.84 18.99
N HIS A 173 3.17 14.85 19.62
CA HIS A 173 4.63 14.72 19.67
C HIS A 173 5.07 13.39 19.07
N MET A 174 6.19 13.43 18.36
CA MET A 174 6.76 12.26 17.71
C MET A 174 7.22 11.20 18.73
N ASP A 175 7.75 11.64 19.87
CA ASP A 175 8.21 10.77 20.96
C ASP A 175 7.09 9.83 21.46
N ASN A 176 5.86 10.34 21.55
CA ASN A 176 4.69 9.55 21.93
C ASN A 176 4.37 8.45 20.90
N ILE A 177 4.63 8.72 19.62
CA ILE A 177 4.42 7.75 18.53
C ILE A 177 5.51 6.69 18.56
N GLU A 178 6.77 7.08 18.80
CA GLU A 178 7.88 6.14 18.92
C GLU A 178 7.69 5.20 20.11
N GLU A 179 7.31 5.74 21.28
CA GLU A 179 6.98 4.92 22.46
C GLU A 179 5.83 3.93 22.18
N ALA A 180 4.79 4.36 21.46
CA ALA A 180 3.69 3.47 21.08
C ALA A 180 4.13 2.37 20.10
N MET A 181 5.06 2.67 19.19
CA MET A 181 5.62 1.69 18.25
C MET A 181 6.47 0.65 18.97
N ASP A 182 7.37 1.08 19.86
CA ASP A 182 8.23 0.18 20.64
C ASP A 182 7.42 -0.82 21.49
N ILE A 183 6.32 -0.35 22.09
CA ILE A 183 5.40 -1.21 22.85
C ILE A 183 4.70 -2.22 21.93
N LEU A 184 4.26 -1.79 20.74
CA LEU A 184 3.59 -2.67 19.78
C LEU A 184 4.55 -3.73 19.21
N ASP A 185 5.80 -3.36 18.92
CA ASP A 185 6.85 -4.29 18.48
C ASP A 185 7.17 -5.31 19.59
N SER A 186 7.35 -4.85 20.83
CA SER A 186 7.60 -5.73 21.98
C SER A 186 6.44 -6.70 22.24
N LEU A 187 5.19 -6.27 21.98
CA LEU A 187 4.01 -7.13 22.12
C LEU A 187 3.93 -8.15 20.99
N GLU A 188 4.32 -7.77 19.78
CA GLU A 188 4.42 -8.71 18.67
C GLU A 188 5.45 -9.81 18.98
N GLU A 189 6.64 -9.45 19.46
CA GLU A 189 7.67 -10.41 19.86
C GLU A 189 7.20 -11.37 20.97
N CYS A 190 6.36 -10.91 21.90
CA CYS A 190 5.81 -11.73 22.99
C CYS A 190 4.69 -12.70 22.54
N LEU A 191 4.06 -12.46 21.39
CA LEU A 191 2.91 -13.22 20.90
C LEU A 191 3.29 -14.30 19.88
N VAL A 192 4.57 -14.41 19.52
CA VAL A 192 5.16 -15.44 18.64
C VAL A 192 5.57 -16.70 19.41
#